data_AF-A0A165FAR1-F1
#
_entry.id   AF-A0A165FAR1-F1
#
_cell.length_a   1.000
_cell.length_b   1.000
_cell.length_c   1.000
_cell.angle_alpha   90.00
_cell.angle_beta   90.00
_cell.angle_gamma   90.00
#
_symmetry.space_group_name_H-M   'P 1'
#
loop_
_entity.id
_entity.type
_entity.pdbx_description
1 polymer ?
#
loop_
_entity_poly.entity_id
_entity_poly.type
_entity_poly.pdbx_seq_one_letter_code
_entity_poly.pdbx_strand_id
1 'polypeptide(L)'
;CPACFAQKTWGRPADGGPDIIVCADGNRQLRRFRGGVDITSVYEPEIFMTTDAVDAIGQEMTRLKTGRPADHSAARLSAEALERCKRSFKVADEDAAIVNEHLFDPTGVVVLLCRHDIPLFACDITTPGEQQKYVVAMLLELMKELPNTATIGLLYDIGCQLDHSCRLVSRTAYGYLGDALPRVIMGCSVLHAYGHEWSCQVAYNPRRREGFGLSDGEGSERVWSRTRREIPILRRADKSCRVMALDRKFRHCGETMKEHLGRWFNQKRKLLSFQRQRATQLQQDSGMSAAELAQQHRLQVAPRETEQTGKCQ
;
A
#
# COMPACT_ATOMS: atom_id res chain seq x y z
N CYS A 1 16.85 4.41 4.75
CA CYS A 1 17.30 3.67 3.55
C CYS A 1 18.09 4.60 2.62
N PRO A 2 19.43 4.49 2.52
CA PRO A 2 20.23 5.40 1.70
C PRO A 2 19.85 5.33 0.22
N ALA A 3 19.52 4.14 -0.29
CA ALA A 3 19.12 3.94 -1.69
C ALA A 3 17.80 4.63 -2.09
N CYS A 4 16.92 4.95 -1.13
CA CYS A 4 15.68 5.69 -1.39
C CYS A 4 15.83 7.19 -1.13
N PHE A 5 16.52 7.57 -0.06
CA PHE A 5 16.40 8.92 0.49
C PHE A 5 17.66 9.78 0.30
N ALA A 6 18.80 9.20 -0.09
CA ALA A 6 20.01 9.97 -0.42
C ALA A 6 19.99 10.52 -1.86
N GLN A 7 18.83 11.01 -2.32
CA GLN A 7 18.65 11.58 -3.65
C GLN A 7 19.12 13.04 -3.67
N LYS A 8 19.78 13.45 -4.77
CA LYS A 8 20.19 14.85 -4.99
C LYS A 8 19.03 15.73 -5.46
N THR A 9 18.06 15.15 -6.16
CA THR A 9 16.93 15.84 -6.78
C THR A 9 15.63 15.12 -6.48
N TRP A 10 14.56 15.90 -6.37
CA TRP A 10 13.19 15.46 -6.09
C TRP A 10 12.23 16.17 -7.04
N GLY A 11 11.02 15.65 -7.21
CA GLY A 11 10.01 16.21 -8.10
C GLY A 11 9.86 15.48 -9.43
N ARG A 12 10.26 14.20 -9.53
CA ARG A 12 9.90 13.41 -10.71
C ARG A 12 8.39 13.23 -10.77
N PRO A 13 7.75 13.30 -11.95
CA PRO A 13 6.32 13.03 -12.08
C PRO A 13 5.96 11.67 -11.50
N ALA A 14 4.87 11.60 -10.71
CA ALA A 14 4.47 10.37 -10.04
C ALA A 14 4.12 9.24 -11.04
N ASP A 15 3.55 9.59 -12.19
CA ASP A 15 3.24 8.69 -13.30
C ASP A 15 4.46 8.31 -14.16
N GLY A 16 5.45 9.19 -14.28
CA GLY A 16 6.69 8.96 -15.01
C GLY A 16 7.79 8.21 -14.24
N GLY A 17 7.53 7.80 -12.99
CA GLY A 17 8.54 7.20 -12.11
C GLY A 17 8.73 8.03 -10.85
N PRO A 18 7.95 7.75 -9.78
CA PRO A 18 7.98 8.56 -8.57
C PRO A 18 9.36 8.50 -7.91
N ASP A 19 9.67 9.52 -7.11
CA ASP A 19 10.97 9.64 -6.47
C ASP A 19 11.27 8.44 -5.56
N ILE A 20 10.26 8.00 -4.81
CA ILE A 20 10.31 6.80 -3.98
C ILE A 20 9.10 5.92 -4.23
N ILE A 21 9.28 4.62 -3.98
CA ILE A 21 8.19 3.65 -3.94
C ILE A 21 8.19 3.02 -2.55
N VAL A 22 7.01 2.94 -1.96
CA VAL A 22 6.73 2.31 -0.68
C VAL A 22 5.65 1.25 -0.85
N CYS A 23 5.61 0.29 0.05
CA CYS A 23 4.50 -0.64 0.16
C CYS A 23 3.98 -0.72 1.59
N ALA A 24 2.68 -0.96 1.72
CA ALA A 24 2.01 -1.10 3.00
C ALA A 24 1.21 -2.39 3.05
N ASP A 25 1.18 -3.03 4.22
CA ASP A 25 0.36 -4.21 4.46
C ASP A 25 0.12 -4.42 5.97
N GLY A 26 -0.97 -5.10 6.30
CA GLY A 26 -1.42 -5.41 7.65
C GLY A 26 -1.36 -6.90 7.99
N ASN A 27 -0.64 -7.26 9.05
CA ASN A 27 -0.54 -8.62 9.55
C ASN A 27 -1.40 -8.86 10.80
N ARG A 28 -2.50 -9.62 10.63
CA ARG A 28 -3.43 -10.02 11.71
C ARG A 28 -2.90 -11.14 12.60
N GLN A 29 -1.80 -11.80 12.24
CA GLN A 29 -1.16 -12.79 13.10
C GLN A 29 -0.42 -12.13 14.24
N LEU A 30 0.06 -10.89 14.12
CA LEU A 30 0.74 -10.14 15.19
C LEU A 30 -0.21 -9.55 16.26
N ARG A 31 -1.43 -10.06 16.35
CA ARG A 31 -2.41 -9.69 17.39
C ARG A 31 -2.00 -10.15 18.79
N ARG A 32 -2.43 -9.43 19.82
CA ARG A 32 -2.13 -9.70 21.25
C ARG A 32 -3.44 -10.01 21.99
N PHE A 33 -3.42 -10.90 22.97
CA PHE A 33 -4.59 -11.11 23.83
C PHE A 33 -4.89 -9.83 24.62
N ARG A 34 -6.19 -9.53 24.74
CA ARG A 34 -6.67 -8.44 25.58
C ARG A 34 -6.38 -8.75 27.07
N GLY A 35 -6.10 -7.72 27.84
CA GLY A 35 -5.75 -7.82 29.26
C GLY A 35 -4.23 -7.81 29.50
N GLY A 36 -3.84 -7.98 30.77
CA GLY A 36 -2.48 -7.73 31.25
C GLY A 36 -2.40 -6.47 32.11
N VAL A 37 -1.31 -6.34 32.88
CA VAL A 37 -1.01 -5.12 33.63
C VAL A 37 -0.24 -4.21 32.70
N ASP A 38 -0.79 -3.04 32.37
CA ASP A 38 -0.05 -2.02 31.61
C ASP A 38 1.11 -1.51 32.47
N ILE A 39 2.32 -1.88 32.07
CA ILE A 39 3.54 -1.37 32.69
C ILE A 39 3.93 -0.07 31.99
N THR A 40 4.35 0.94 32.75
CA THR A 40 4.90 2.17 32.18
C THR A 40 6.08 1.83 31.28
N SER A 41 5.95 2.13 29.99
CA SER A 41 7.03 1.91 29.03
C SER A 41 8.22 2.81 29.37
N VAL A 42 9.40 2.22 29.46
CA VAL A 42 10.69 2.94 29.50
C VAL A 42 11.34 3.03 28.11
N TYR A 43 10.68 2.49 27.09
CA TYR A 43 11.15 2.47 25.71
C TYR A 43 10.31 3.41 24.85
N GLU A 44 11.00 4.28 24.12
CA GLU A 44 10.41 5.11 23.08
C GLU A 44 10.59 4.41 21.72
N PRO A 45 9.51 3.99 21.06
CA PRO A 45 9.60 3.36 19.75
C PRO A 45 10.04 4.35 18.68
N GLU A 46 10.94 3.93 17.79
CA GLU A 46 11.49 4.80 16.74
C GLU A 46 10.65 4.78 15.45
N ILE A 47 9.99 3.65 15.15
CA ILE A 47 9.19 3.51 13.92
C ILE A 47 7.71 3.25 14.18
N PHE A 48 7.32 2.92 15.42
CA PHE A 48 5.92 2.71 15.77
C PHE A 48 5.22 4.05 16.00
N MET A 49 4.23 4.36 15.16
CA MET A 49 3.35 5.50 15.37
C MET A 49 2.46 5.26 16.60
N THR A 50 2.20 6.33 17.34
CA THR A 50 1.27 6.28 18.48
C THR A 50 -0.16 6.05 18.00
N THR A 51 -0.97 5.37 18.82
CA THR A 51 -2.39 5.16 18.54
C THR A 51 -3.11 6.48 18.36
N ASP A 52 -2.82 7.48 19.20
CA ASP A 52 -3.45 8.80 19.13
C ASP A 52 -3.16 9.52 17.81
N ALA A 53 -1.93 9.43 17.30
CA ALA A 53 -1.57 10.03 16.00
C ALA A 53 -2.34 9.38 14.85
N VAL A 54 -2.51 8.05 14.86
CA VAL A 54 -3.28 7.33 13.85
C VAL A 54 -4.78 7.61 14.00
N ASP A 55 -5.29 7.68 15.22
CA ASP A 55 -6.70 7.94 15.50
C ASP A 55 -7.11 9.37 15.16
N ALA A 56 -6.22 10.36 15.33
CA ALA A 56 -6.44 11.72 14.85
C ALA A 56 -6.70 11.75 13.34
N ILE A 57 -5.93 10.99 12.56
CA ILE A 57 -6.17 10.83 11.11
C ILE A 57 -7.51 10.13 10.86
N GLY A 58 -7.84 9.08 11.61
CA GLY A 58 -9.15 8.41 11.50
C GLY A 58 -10.34 9.34 11.78
N GLN A 59 -10.21 10.23 12.77
CA GLN A 59 -11.23 11.24 13.08
C GLN A 59 -11.39 12.23 11.94
N GLU A 60 -10.29 12.69 11.35
CA GLU A 60 -10.32 13.59 10.20
C GLU A 60 -10.91 12.92 8.96
N MET A 61 -10.51 11.67 8.68
CA MET A 61 -11.12 10.87 7.63
C MET A 61 -12.63 10.73 7.83
N THR A 62 -13.08 10.53 9.09
CA THR A 62 -14.51 10.46 9.46
C THR A 62 -15.24 11.77 9.19
N ARG A 63 -14.61 12.93 9.47
CA ARG A 63 -15.15 14.25 9.15
C ARG A 63 -15.25 14.49 7.65
N LEU A 64 -14.26 14.05 6.87
CA LEU A 64 -14.30 14.17 5.42
C LEU A 64 -15.50 13.43 4.83
N LYS A 65 -15.84 12.22 5.35
CA LYS A 65 -17.01 11.42 4.90
C LYS A 65 -18.36 12.11 5.02
N THR A 66 -18.46 13.09 5.92
CA THR A 66 -19.70 13.81 6.23
C THR A 66 -19.69 15.24 5.66
N GLY A 67 -18.60 15.64 5.01
CA GLY A 67 -18.37 16.98 4.49
C GLY A 67 -19.03 17.25 3.13
N ARG A 68 -18.91 18.50 2.67
CA ARG A 68 -19.36 18.90 1.33
C ARG A 68 -18.38 18.43 0.25
N PRO A 69 -18.88 18.07 -0.95
CA PRO A 69 -18.01 17.73 -2.06
C PRO A 69 -17.03 18.87 -2.44
N ALA A 70 -15.72 18.62 -2.35
CA ALA A 70 -14.68 19.34 -3.08
C ALA A 70 -14.63 18.97 -4.58
N ASP A 71 -13.93 19.81 -5.35
CA ASP A 71 -13.79 19.69 -6.80
C ASP A 71 -13.09 18.38 -7.24
N HIS A 72 -13.50 17.82 -8.37
CA HIS A 72 -13.30 16.40 -8.69
C HIS A 72 -12.09 16.11 -9.59
N SER A 73 -11.42 14.98 -9.34
CA SER A 73 -10.66 14.24 -10.38
C SER A 73 -11.31 12.87 -10.60
N ALA A 74 -11.45 12.45 -11.85
CA ALA A 74 -12.09 11.18 -12.16
C ALA A 74 -11.30 10.00 -11.53
N ALA A 75 -11.99 9.14 -10.80
CA ALA A 75 -11.41 7.88 -10.34
C ALA A 75 -11.11 6.97 -11.55
N ARG A 76 -10.07 6.14 -11.45
CA ARG A 76 -9.65 5.22 -12.53
C ARG A 76 -10.60 4.04 -12.74
N LEU A 77 -11.43 3.74 -11.75
CA LEU A 77 -12.48 2.73 -11.85
C LEU A 77 -13.83 3.42 -11.73
N SER A 78 -14.83 2.90 -12.46
CA SER A 78 -16.21 3.25 -12.19
C SER A 78 -16.61 2.77 -10.78
N ALA A 79 -17.60 3.43 -10.19
CA ALA A 79 -18.13 3.02 -8.89
C ALA A 79 -18.58 1.55 -8.88
N GLU A 80 -19.20 1.08 -9.98
CA GLU A 80 -19.62 -0.32 -10.12
C GLU A 80 -18.45 -1.30 -10.15
N ALA A 81 -17.39 -1.00 -10.93
CA ALA A 81 -16.20 -1.84 -11.00
C ALA A 81 -15.50 -1.89 -9.64
N LEU A 82 -15.45 -0.77 -8.90
CA LEU A 82 -14.94 -0.74 -7.55
C LEU A 82 -15.76 -1.60 -6.59
N GLU A 83 -17.09 -1.50 -6.61
CA GLU A 83 -17.95 -2.31 -5.73
C GLU A 83 -17.87 -3.82 -6.06
N ARG A 84 -17.66 -4.20 -7.32
CA ARG A 84 -17.31 -5.59 -7.66
C ARG A 84 -15.95 -5.98 -7.10
N CYS A 85 -14.96 -5.10 -7.24
CA CYS A 85 -13.60 -5.31 -6.74
C CYS A 85 -13.57 -5.49 -5.21
N LYS A 86 -14.27 -4.65 -4.45
CA LYS A 86 -14.41 -4.76 -2.99
C LYS A 86 -14.98 -6.11 -2.58
N ARG A 87 -16.03 -6.58 -3.26
CA ARG A 87 -16.64 -7.89 -3.01
C ARG A 87 -15.69 -9.04 -3.31
N SER A 88 -15.03 -9.01 -4.47
CA SER A 88 -14.03 -10.03 -4.85
C SER A 88 -12.90 -10.13 -3.83
N PHE A 89 -12.35 -8.99 -3.42
CA PHE A 89 -11.26 -8.94 -2.46
C PHE A 89 -11.71 -9.39 -1.06
N LYS A 90 -12.90 -8.96 -0.62
CA LYS A 90 -13.46 -9.34 0.68
C LYS A 90 -13.68 -10.85 0.80
N VAL A 91 -14.18 -11.51 -0.25
CA VAL A 91 -14.32 -12.99 -0.25
C VAL A 91 -12.96 -13.67 -0.06
N ALA A 92 -11.93 -13.19 -0.75
CA ALA A 92 -10.57 -13.74 -0.59
C ALA A 92 -9.96 -13.49 0.81
N ASP A 93 -10.34 -12.39 1.47
CA ASP A 93 -9.87 -12.02 2.83
C ASP A 93 -10.66 -12.74 3.94
N GLU A 94 -11.97 -12.98 3.76
CA GLU A 94 -12.81 -13.70 4.73
C GLU A 94 -12.39 -15.17 4.88
N ASP A 95 -11.92 -15.79 3.80
CA ASP A 95 -11.30 -17.12 3.84
C ASP A 95 -9.98 -17.12 4.66
N ALA A 96 -9.37 -15.96 4.91
CA ALA A 96 -8.03 -15.83 5.47
C ALA A 96 -7.97 -15.64 7.01
N ALA A 97 -8.97 -15.05 7.69
CA ALA A 97 -9.09 -15.09 9.17
C ALA A 97 -10.35 -14.43 9.75
N ILE A 98 -11.04 -15.13 10.66
CA ILE A 98 -11.94 -14.50 11.66
C ILE A 98 -11.08 -14.00 12.83
N VAL A 99 -10.99 -12.68 13.03
CA VAL A 99 -10.36 -12.10 14.23
C VAL A 99 -11.45 -11.68 15.20
N ASN A 100 -11.46 -12.30 16.39
CA ASN A 100 -12.34 -11.90 17.48
C ASN A 100 -11.76 -10.68 18.21
N GLU A 101 -12.34 -9.51 17.94
CA GLU A 101 -12.00 -8.21 18.51
C GLU A 101 -12.22 -8.10 20.03
N HIS A 102 -13.06 -8.97 20.63
CA HIS A 102 -13.21 -9.05 22.08
C HIS A 102 -12.04 -9.78 22.74
N LEU A 103 -11.39 -10.69 22.03
CA LEU A 103 -10.26 -11.48 22.56
C LEU A 103 -8.91 -10.81 22.33
N PHE A 104 -8.78 -9.99 21.29
CA PHE A 104 -7.51 -9.43 20.87
C PHE A 104 -7.51 -7.91 20.89
N ASP A 105 -6.45 -7.33 21.45
CA ASP A 105 -6.11 -5.92 21.38
C ASP A 105 -4.58 -5.82 21.46
N PRO A 106 -3.86 -5.26 20.47
CA PRO A 106 -4.36 -4.93 19.14
C PRO A 106 -4.69 -6.19 18.33
N THR A 107 -5.45 -6.00 17.26
CA THR A 107 -5.89 -7.07 16.34
C THR A 107 -4.89 -7.40 15.22
N GLY A 108 -3.75 -6.70 15.20
CA GLY A 108 -2.68 -6.88 14.21
C GLY A 108 -1.74 -5.68 14.17
N VAL A 109 -0.87 -5.65 13.16
CA VAL A 109 0.10 -4.56 12.91
C VAL A 109 0.07 -4.20 11.44
N VAL A 110 0.12 -2.92 11.09
CA VAL A 110 0.40 -2.44 9.73
C VAL A 110 1.82 -1.91 9.67
N VAL A 111 2.53 -2.17 8.58
CA VAL A 111 3.85 -1.58 8.31
C VAL A 111 3.85 -0.85 6.98
N LEU A 112 4.66 0.19 6.89
CA LEU A 112 5.05 0.85 5.65
C LEU A 112 6.54 0.59 5.42
N LEU A 113 6.90 0.08 4.25
CA LEU A 113 8.28 -0.23 3.88
C LEU A 113 8.67 0.52 2.61
N CYS A 114 9.95 0.80 2.42
CA CYS A 114 10.42 1.24 1.10
C CYS A 114 10.56 0.05 0.13
N ARG A 115 10.74 0.34 -1.17
CA ARG A 115 11.01 -0.65 -2.24
C ARG A 115 12.20 -1.61 -2.02
N HIS A 116 13.02 -1.34 -1.01
CA HIS A 116 14.16 -2.19 -0.60
C HIS A 116 13.84 -3.02 0.66
N ASP A 117 12.55 -3.16 1.00
CA ASP A 117 12.03 -3.97 2.10
C ASP A 117 12.47 -3.50 3.50
N ILE A 118 12.88 -2.23 3.62
CA ILE A 118 13.27 -1.62 4.90
C ILE A 118 12.03 -0.99 5.53
N PRO A 119 11.62 -1.41 6.75
CA PRO A 119 10.52 -0.79 7.48
C PRO A 119 10.80 0.70 7.73
N LEU A 120 9.80 1.53 7.50
CA LEU A 120 9.83 2.97 7.74
C LEU A 120 8.95 3.35 8.92
N PHE A 121 7.70 2.86 8.90
CA PHE A 121 6.73 3.08 9.97
C PHE A 121 5.96 1.78 10.25
N ALA A 122 5.44 1.67 11.46
CA ALA A 122 4.53 0.63 11.89
C ALA A 122 3.43 1.22 12.78
N CYS A 123 2.27 0.59 12.83
CA CYS A 123 1.24 0.93 13.81
C CYS A 123 0.37 -0.28 14.16
N ASP A 124 -0.24 -0.23 15.33
CA ASP A 124 -1.16 -1.27 15.79
C ASP A 124 -2.55 -1.11 15.18
N ILE A 125 -3.18 -2.23 14.82
CA ILE A 125 -4.58 -2.25 14.36
C ILE A 125 -5.51 -2.31 15.57
N THR A 126 -6.06 -1.17 15.96
CA THR A 126 -6.88 -0.99 17.17
C THR A 126 -8.38 -0.87 16.88
N THR A 127 -8.77 -0.40 15.70
CA THR A 127 -10.19 -0.21 15.35
C THR A 127 -10.66 -1.16 14.24
N PRO A 128 -11.88 -1.70 14.35
CA PRO A 128 -12.56 -2.41 13.27
C PRO A 128 -12.93 -1.48 12.11
N GLY A 129 -13.08 -2.04 10.90
CA GLY A 129 -13.79 -1.39 9.79
C GLY A 129 -12.99 -0.39 8.92
N GLU A 130 -12.09 0.43 9.48
CA GLU A 130 -11.37 1.45 8.69
C GLU A 130 -9.90 1.10 8.45
N GLN A 131 -9.65 0.18 7.51
CA GLN A 131 -8.30 -0.30 7.20
C GLN A 131 -7.40 0.77 6.54
N GLN A 132 -8.00 1.75 5.86
CA GLN A 132 -7.26 2.77 5.10
C GLN A 132 -6.54 3.78 6.00
N LYS A 133 -7.05 4.08 7.20
CA LYS A 133 -6.47 5.12 8.07
C LYS A 133 -5.02 4.86 8.44
N TYR A 134 -4.66 3.59 8.65
CA TYR A 134 -3.30 3.20 9.04
C TYR A 134 -2.30 3.57 7.95
N VAL A 135 -2.64 3.27 6.69
CA VAL A 135 -1.78 3.59 5.54
C VAL A 135 -1.76 5.09 5.25
N VAL A 136 -2.91 5.78 5.38
CA VAL A 136 -2.98 7.25 5.23
C VAL A 136 -2.11 7.94 6.28
N ALA A 137 -2.21 7.52 7.55
CA ALA A 137 -1.42 8.10 8.63
C ALA A 137 0.09 7.94 8.39
N MET A 138 0.56 6.72 8.07
CA MET A 138 1.97 6.47 7.77
C MET A 138 2.45 7.21 6.51
N LEU A 139 1.58 7.38 5.51
CA LEU A 139 1.92 8.09 4.29
C LEU A 139 2.05 9.60 4.53
N LEU A 140 1.13 10.20 5.30
CA LEU A 140 1.23 11.61 5.69
C LEU A 140 2.43 11.87 6.60
N GLU A 141 2.74 10.95 7.51
CA GLU A 141 3.95 11.04 8.34
C GLU A 141 5.22 10.99 7.48
N LEU A 142 5.29 10.05 6.52
CA LEU A 142 6.39 9.99 5.57
C LEU A 142 6.54 11.28 4.75
N MET A 143 5.44 11.91 4.35
CA MET A 143 5.50 13.15 3.57
C MET A 143 6.09 14.32 4.35
N LYS A 144 5.92 14.38 5.68
CA LYS A 144 6.52 15.42 6.52
C LYS A 144 8.04 15.35 6.51
N GLU A 145 8.59 14.15 6.37
CA GLU A 145 10.03 13.88 6.31
C GLU A 145 10.65 14.10 4.92
N LEU A 146 9.84 14.47 3.91
CA LEU A 146 10.26 14.60 2.53
C LEU A 146 10.08 16.04 2.01
N PRO A 147 10.90 16.46 1.02
CA PRO A 147 10.68 17.74 0.35
C PRO A 147 9.27 17.84 -0.23
N ASN A 148 8.69 19.05 -0.26
CA ASN A 148 7.33 19.27 -0.77
C ASN A 148 7.14 18.92 -2.26
N THR A 149 8.23 18.77 -3.01
CA THR A 149 8.20 18.32 -4.41
C THR A 149 8.27 16.80 -4.54
N ALA A 150 8.65 16.08 -3.49
CA ALA A 150 8.85 14.63 -3.56
C ALA A 150 7.57 13.88 -3.95
N THR A 151 7.70 12.94 -4.89
CA THR A 151 6.59 12.07 -5.30
C THR A 151 6.74 10.65 -4.79
N ILE A 152 5.61 9.99 -4.53
CA ILE A 152 5.54 8.69 -3.85
C ILE A 152 4.68 7.72 -4.67
N GLY A 153 5.23 6.54 -4.96
CA GLY A 153 4.47 5.38 -5.40
C GLY A 153 4.10 4.50 -4.22
N LEU A 154 2.80 4.32 -3.95
CA LEU A 154 2.29 3.42 -2.93
C LEU A 154 1.78 2.11 -3.55
N LEU A 155 2.31 0.98 -3.10
CA LEU A 155 1.76 -0.35 -3.35
C LEU A 155 1.04 -0.83 -2.09
N TYR A 156 -0.25 -1.07 -2.20
CA TYR A 156 -1.08 -1.50 -1.08
C TYR A 156 -2.17 -2.42 -1.62
N ASP A 157 -2.49 -3.50 -0.92
CA ASP A 157 -3.45 -4.51 -1.39
C ASP A 157 -4.77 -3.87 -1.82
N ILE A 158 -5.35 -2.99 -0.99
CA ILE A 158 -6.55 -2.23 -1.35
C ILE A 158 -6.23 -0.82 -1.87
N GLY A 159 -5.07 -0.64 -2.49
CA GLY A 159 -4.60 0.63 -3.07
C GLY A 159 -5.57 1.21 -4.10
N CYS A 160 -6.30 0.37 -4.82
CA CYS A 160 -7.39 0.80 -5.72
C CYS A 160 -8.56 1.46 -4.98
N GLN A 161 -8.91 0.93 -3.80
CA GLN A 161 -9.97 1.48 -2.95
C GLN A 161 -9.50 2.76 -2.28
N LEU A 162 -8.24 2.82 -1.87
CA LEU A 162 -7.65 4.04 -1.30
C LEU A 162 -7.57 5.16 -2.34
N ASP A 163 -7.03 4.90 -3.55
CA ASP A 163 -6.96 5.90 -4.63
C ASP A 163 -8.35 6.41 -5.00
N HIS A 164 -9.33 5.50 -5.09
CA HIS A 164 -10.72 5.89 -5.29
C HIS A 164 -11.24 6.77 -4.14
N SER A 165 -10.96 6.42 -2.88
CA SER A 165 -11.39 7.24 -1.74
C SER A 165 -10.66 8.59 -1.68
N CYS A 166 -9.44 8.70 -2.19
CA CYS A 166 -8.75 9.98 -2.30
C CYS A 166 -9.27 10.86 -3.44
N ARG A 167 -9.83 10.26 -4.50
CA ARG A 167 -10.32 10.96 -5.71
C ARG A 167 -11.83 11.22 -5.71
N LEU A 168 -12.60 10.35 -5.08
CA LEU A 168 -14.06 10.41 -5.10
C LEU A 168 -14.54 11.45 -4.10
N VAL A 169 -14.96 12.59 -4.65
CA VAL A 169 -15.60 13.61 -3.85
C VAL A 169 -17.11 13.74 -4.17
N SER A 170 -17.62 13.07 -5.21
CA SER A 170 -19.02 13.21 -5.64
C SER A 170 -19.95 12.22 -4.93
N ARG A 171 -20.55 12.69 -3.82
CA ARG A 171 -21.93 12.44 -3.32
C ARG A 171 -22.05 12.67 -1.81
N THR A 172 -20.98 12.47 -1.03
CA THR A 172 -20.88 12.86 0.40
C THR A 172 -19.44 13.13 0.91
N ALA A 173 -18.47 13.25 -0.02
CA ALA A 173 -17.08 13.72 0.06
C ALA A 173 -15.97 12.82 0.66
N TYR A 174 -14.90 12.57 -0.11
CA TYR A 174 -13.63 12.00 0.38
C TYR A 174 -12.42 12.53 -0.40
N GLY A 175 -11.41 13.01 0.33
CA GLY A 175 -10.17 13.59 -0.19
C GLY A 175 -9.05 13.42 0.82
N TYR A 176 -8.80 12.18 1.25
CA TYR A 176 -7.92 11.89 2.39
C TYR A 176 -6.51 12.47 2.27
N LEU A 177 -6.02 12.66 1.05
CA LEU A 177 -4.70 13.25 0.80
C LEU A 177 -4.77 14.74 0.41
N GLY A 178 -5.96 15.31 0.16
CA GLY A 178 -6.12 16.71 -0.27
C GLY A 178 -5.08 17.12 -1.34
N ASP A 179 -4.37 18.20 -1.05
CA ASP A 179 -3.33 18.77 -1.92
C ASP A 179 -2.11 17.87 -2.13
N ALA A 180 -1.94 16.82 -1.31
CA ALA A 180 -0.87 15.85 -1.49
C ALA A 180 -1.17 14.78 -2.53
N LEU A 181 -2.44 14.61 -2.95
CA LEU A 181 -2.84 13.58 -3.92
C LEU A 181 -2.05 13.64 -5.25
N PRO A 182 -1.79 14.81 -5.88
CA PRO A 182 -1.03 14.87 -7.12
C PRO A 182 0.40 14.32 -7.00
N ARG A 183 0.95 14.26 -5.79
CA ARG A 183 2.29 13.72 -5.51
C ARG A 183 2.30 12.20 -5.34
N VAL A 184 1.13 11.55 -5.34
CA VAL A 184 1.00 10.12 -5.05
C VAL A 184 0.42 9.34 -6.21
N ILE A 185 1.11 8.28 -6.60
CA ILE A 185 0.57 7.23 -7.46
C ILE A 185 0.32 5.99 -6.63
N MET A 186 -0.85 5.36 -6.78
CA MET A 186 -1.21 4.14 -6.04
C MET A 186 -1.36 2.94 -6.97
N GLY A 187 -0.97 1.77 -6.49
CA GLY A 187 -1.14 0.48 -7.14
C GLY A 187 -1.43 -0.61 -6.12
N CYS A 188 -1.84 -1.78 -6.61
CA CYS A 188 -1.99 -2.98 -5.79
C CYS A 188 -0.65 -3.74 -5.69
N SER A 189 -0.42 -4.47 -4.61
CA SER A 189 0.71 -5.41 -4.53
C SER A 189 0.58 -6.49 -5.62
N VAL A 190 1.69 -6.95 -6.20
CA VAL A 190 1.64 -7.79 -7.42
C VAL A 190 1.00 -9.16 -7.20
N LEU A 191 1.17 -9.76 -6.01
CA LEU A 191 0.58 -11.06 -5.69
C LEU A 191 -0.93 -10.90 -5.43
N HIS A 192 -1.31 -9.82 -4.75
CA HIS A 192 -2.70 -9.53 -4.43
C HIS A 192 -3.50 -8.99 -5.62
N ALA A 193 -2.84 -8.41 -6.62
CA ALA A 193 -3.48 -7.83 -7.80
C ALA A 193 -4.46 -8.80 -8.48
N TYR A 194 -4.14 -10.10 -8.55
CA TYR A 194 -5.01 -11.11 -9.17
C TYR A 194 -6.27 -11.45 -8.38
N GLY A 195 -6.35 -11.11 -7.09
CA GLY A 195 -7.57 -11.23 -6.27
C GLY A 195 -8.60 -10.12 -6.55
N HIS A 196 -8.21 -9.08 -7.29
CA HIS A 196 -9.11 -8.01 -7.69
C HIS A 196 -9.85 -8.32 -8.99
N GLU A 197 -10.94 -7.61 -9.23
CA GLU A 197 -11.69 -7.66 -10.47
C GLU A 197 -10.85 -7.17 -11.68
N TRP A 198 -11.20 -7.65 -12.88
CA TRP A 198 -10.40 -7.44 -14.09
C TRP A 198 -10.06 -5.97 -14.40
N SER A 199 -11.01 -5.05 -14.29
CA SER A 199 -10.76 -3.63 -14.53
C SER A 199 -9.75 -3.07 -13.52
N CYS A 200 -9.81 -3.52 -12.27
CA CYS A 200 -8.81 -3.18 -11.26
C CYS A 200 -7.43 -3.74 -11.59
N GLN A 201 -7.34 -4.99 -12.08
CA GLN A 201 -6.08 -5.58 -12.53
C GLN A 201 -5.45 -4.78 -13.67
N VAL A 202 -6.25 -4.28 -14.61
CA VAL A 202 -5.74 -3.44 -15.70
C VAL A 202 -5.28 -2.07 -15.19
N ALA A 203 -6.03 -1.44 -14.28
CA ALA A 203 -5.78 -0.06 -13.84
C ALA A 203 -4.76 0.10 -12.70
N TYR A 204 -4.60 -0.91 -11.84
CA TYR A 204 -3.80 -0.82 -10.60
C TYR A 204 -2.71 -1.88 -10.46
N ASN A 205 -2.59 -2.86 -11.37
CA ASN A 205 -1.46 -3.78 -11.33
C ASN A 205 -0.17 -3.02 -11.66
N PRO A 206 0.88 -3.08 -10.81
CA PRO A 206 2.12 -2.33 -10.99
C PRO A 206 2.90 -2.74 -12.24
N ARG A 207 2.61 -3.91 -12.83
CA ARG A 207 3.19 -4.37 -14.10
C ARG A 207 2.54 -3.74 -15.34
N ARG A 208 1.35 -3.18 -15.17
CA ARG A 208 0.56 -2.50 -16.22
C ARG A 208 0.49 -1.00 -16.01
N ARG A 209 0.90 -0.53 -14.84
CA ARG A 209 0.88 0.88 -14.46
C ARG A 209 2.28 1.49 -14.54
N GLU A 210 2.38 2.59 -15.27
CA GLU A 210 3.62 3.38 -15.32
C GLU A 210 4.04 3.86 -13.93
N GLY A 211 5.33 4.13 -13.78
CA GLY A 211 5.94 4.58 -12.54
C GLY A 211 6.47 3.47 -11.62
N PHE A 212 5.81 2.32 -11.54
CA PHE A 212 6.22 1.26 -10.59
C PHE A 212 7.36 0.36 -11.10
N GLY A 213 7.56 0.28 -12.42
CA GLY A 213 8.60 -0.54 -13.04
C GLY A 213 8.51 -2.00 -12.63
N LEU A 214 9.57 -2.53 -12.00
CA LEU A 214 9.58 -3.92 -11.50
C LEU A 214 9.28 -4.08 -10.01
N SER A 215 8.87 -3.02 -9.32
CA SER A 215 8.49 -3.09 -7.90
C SER A 215 7.31 -4.04 -7.71
N ASP A 216 7.42 -4.94 -6.73
CA ASP A 216 6.41 -5.98 -6.48
C ASP A 216 5.43 -5.60 -5.36
N GLY A 217 5.85 -4.81 -4.38
CA GLY A 217 5.02 -4.44 -3.22
C GLY A 217 5.04 -5.49 -2.11
N GLU A 218 5.76 -6.60 -2.30
CA GLU A 218 5.75 -7.78 -1.43
C GLU A 218 6.81 -7.72 -0.32
N GLY A 219 7.27 -6.51 0.01
CA GLY A 219 8.29 -6.30 1.04
C GLY A 219 7.80 -6.63 2.45
N SER A 220 6.51 -6.42 2.70
CA SER A 220 5.84 -6.74 3.95
C SER A 220 5.88 -8.23 4.23
N GLU A 221 5.51 -9.07 3.27
CA GLU A 221 5.57 -10.54 3.39
C GLU A 221 6.97 -11.05 3.75
N ARG A 222 8.02 -10.43 3.20
CA ARG A 222 9.41 -10.75 3.53
C ARG A 222 9.74 -10.37 4.98
N VAL A 223 9.20 -9.26 5.49
CA VAL A 223 9.35 -8.86 6.89
C VAL A 223 8.50 -9.75 7.81
N TRP A 224 7.29 -10.12 7.44
CA TRP A 224 6.41 -11.04 8.19
C TRP A 224 7.03 -12.40 8.39
N SER A 225 7.64 -12.95 7.34
CA SER A 225 8.39 -14.20 7.42
C SER A 225 9.51 -14.13 8.47
N ARG A 226 10.20 -12.98 8.56
CA ARG A 226 11.25 -12.73 9.57
C ARG A 226 10.71 -12.51 10.97
N THR A 227 9.46 -12.08 11.13
CA THR A 227 8.78 -11.87 12.43
C THR A 227 7.91 -13.05 12.87
N ARG A 228 8.00 -14.19 12.18
CA ARG A 228 7.13 -15.35 12.46
C ARG A 228 7.31 -15.93 13.88
N ARG A 229 8.52 -15.83 14.44
CA ARG A 229 8.85 -16.40 15.77
C ARG A 229 8.27 -15.55 16.89
N GLU A 230 8.09 -14.27 16.63
CA GLU A 230 7.58 -13.26 17.53
C GLU A 230 6.05 -13.41 17.72
N ILE A 231 5.34 -13.96 16.73
CA ILE A 231 3.87 -14.16 16.77
C ILE A 231 3.39 -14.89 18.04
N PRO A 232 3.90 -16.09 18.40
CA PRO A 232 3.48 -16.77 19.62
C PRO A 232 4.03 -16.10 20.89
N ILE A 233 5.27 -15.60 20.85
CA ILE A 233 5.95 -15.00 22.01
C ILE A 233 5.22 -13.74 22.47
N LEU A 234 4.90 -12.86 21.52
CA LEU A 234 4.30 -11.56 21.79
C LEU A 234 2.79 -11.60 21.94
N ARG A 235 2.17 -12.78 21.70
CA ARG A 235 0.72 -12.98 21.85
C ARG A 235 0.21 -12.62 23.25
N ARG A 236 1.01 -12.95 24.27
CA ARG A 236 0.70 -12.78 25.70
C ARG A 236 1.59 -11.73 26.37
N ALA A 237 2.47 -11.08 25.62
CA ALA A 237 3.33 -10.05 26.17
C ALA A 237 2.51 -8.83 26.60
N ASP A 238 3.03 -8.09 27.58
CA ASP A 238 2.55 -6.74 27.90
C ASP A 238 2.60 -5.82 26.66
N LYS A 239 1.74 -4.79 26.63
CA LYS A 239 1.64 -3.84 25.52
C LYS A 239 2.97 -3.16 25.23
N SER A 240 3.62 -2.59 26.24
CA SER A 240 4.91 -1.89 26.09
C SER A 240 6.02 -2.83 25.65
N CYS A 241 6.10 -4.02 26.26
CA CYS A 241 7.08 -5.05 25.91
C CYS A 241 6.91 -5.53 24.46
N ARG A 242 5.66 -5.71 24.02
CA ARG A 242 5.35 -6.10 22.63
C ARG A 242 5.82 -5.04 21.64
N VAL A 243 5.47 -3.77 21.87
CA VAL A 243 5.86 -2.68 20.98
C VAL A 243 7.38 -2.57 20.93
N MET A 244 8.07 -2.59 22.07
CA MET A 244 9.53 -2.59 22.13
C MET A 244 10.14 -3.75 21.34
N ALA A 245 9.64 -4.98 21.51
CA ALA A 245 10.16 -6.15 20.83
C ALA A 245 9.96 -6.07 19.31
N LEU A 246 8.77 -5.65 18.86
CA LEU A 246 8.46 -5.49 17.44
C LEU A 246 9.26 -4.37 16.79
N ASP A 247 9.33 -3.20 17.44
CA ASP A 247 10.12 -2.07 16.97
C ASP A 247 11.58 -2.47 16.76
N ARG A 248 12.21 -3.06 17.79
CA ARG A 248 13.60 -3.56 17.69
C ARG A 248 13.75 -4.61 16.60
N LYS A 249 12.78 -5.51 16.44
CA LYS A 249 12.82 -6.56 15.41
C LYS A 249 12.73 -5.96 14.01
N PHE A 250 11.82 -5.03 13.77
CA PHE A 250 11.67 -4.35 12.49
C PHE A 250 12.91 -3.51 12.14
N ARG A 251 13.48 -2.79 13.13
CA ARG A 251 14.74 -2.07 12.92
C ARG A 251 15.89 -3.00 12.59
N HIS A 252 16.04 -4.10 13.32
CA HIS A 252 17.04 -5.12 12.98
C HIS A 252 16.83 -5.69 11.58
N CYS A 253 15.58 -5.94 11.16
CA CYS A 253 15.28 -6.30 9.78
C CYS A 253 15.76 -5.22 8.81
N GLY A 254 15.46 -3.95 9.08
CA GLY A 254 15.92 -2.81 8.30
C GLY A 254 17.45 -2.72 8.20
N GLU A 255 18.19 -2.92 9.29
CA GLU A 255 19.65 -2.97 9.29
C GLU A 255 20.17 -4.08 8.39
N THR A 256 19.66 -5.31 8.52
CA THR A 256 20.07 -6.42 7.65
C THR A 256 19.77 -6.12 6.17
N MET A 257 18.63 -5.50 5.87
CA MET A 257 18.30 -5.13 4.49
C MET A 257 19.24 -4.04 3.95
N LYS A 258 19.66 -3.09 4.80
CA LYS A 258 20.65 -2.06 4.44
C LYS A 258 22.02 -2.68 4.12
N GLU A 259 22.51 -3.58 4.96
CA GLU A 259 23.77 -4.32 4.73
C GLU A 259 23.74 -5.09 3.41
N HIS A 260 22.59 -5.62 3.02
CA HIS A 260 22.41 -6.39 1.80
C HIS A 260 22.06 -5.57 0.55
N LEU A 261 22.02 -4.23 0.60
CA LEU A 261 21.65 -3.40 -0.55
C LEU A 261 22.50 -3.67 -1.80
N GLY A 262 23.81 -3.88 -1.64
CA GLY A 262 24.70 -4.22 -2.77
C GLY A 262 24.29 -5.53 -3.47
N ARG A 263 23.96 -6.57 -2.69
CA ARG A 263 23.45 -7.84 -3.20
C ARG A 263 22.09 -7.65 -3.88
N TRP A 264 21.20 -6.86 -3.26
CA TRP A 264 19.89 -6.54 -3.80
C TRP A 264 19.99 -5.88 -5.18
N PHE A 265 20.88 -4.88 -5.35
CA PHE A 265 21.08 -4.22 -6.65
C PHE A 265 21.58 -5.21 -7.71
N ASN A 266 22.52 -6.08 -7.37
CA ASN A 266 23.02 -7.09 -8.30
C ASN A 266 21.92 -8.07 -8.74
N GLN A 267 21.08 -8.51 -7.79
CA GLN A 267 19.93 -9.36 -8.10
C GLN A 267 18.91 -8.64 -9.00
N LYS A 268 18.57 -7.39 -8.69
CA LYS A 268 17.61 -6.61 -9.50
C LYS A 268 18.17 -6.28 -10.89
N ARG A 269 19.47 -6.04 -11.04
CA ARG A 269 20.11 -5.89 -12.37
C ARG A 269 19.99 -7.15 -13.22
N LYS A 270 20.24 -8.33 -12.65
CA LYS A 270 20.04 -9.62 -13.34
C LYS A 270 18.57 -9.82 -13.73
N LEU A 271 17.65 -9.54 -12.80
CA LEU A 271 16.22 -9.61 -13.06
C LEU A 271 15.80 -8.67 -14.20
N LEU A 272 16.29 -7.43 -14.21
CA LEU A 272 16.01 -6.47 -15.28
C LEU A 272 16.49 -6.97 -16.64
N SER A 273 17.70 -7.53 -16.71
CA SER A 273 18.23 -8.12 -17.95
C SER A 273 17.35 -9.26 -18.45
N PHE A 274 16.98 -10.17 -17.56
CA PHE A 274 16.12 -11.31 -17.87
C PHE A 274 14.73 -10.86 -18.35
N GLN A 275 14.09 -9.94 -17.62
CA GLN A 275 12.77 -9.43 -17.98
C GLN A 275 12.78 -8.65 -19.29
N ARG A 276 13.85 -7.89 -19.58
CA ARG A 276 14.01 -7.20 -20.86
C ARG A 276 14.12 -8.21 -22.01
N GLN A 277 14.96 -9.22 -21.88
CA GLN A 277 15.08 -10.27 -22.90
C GLN A 277 13.74 -10.98 -23.14
N ARG A 278 13.05 -11.38 -22.06
CA ARG A 278 11.74 -12.02 -22.14
C ARG A 278 10.70 -11.11 -22.81
N ALA A 279 10.67 -9.82 -22.47
CA ALA A 279 9.75 -8.87 -23.07
C ALA A 279 10.01 -8.68 -24.57
N THR A 280 11.28 -8.61 -24.99
CA THR A 280 11.66 -8.54 -26.41
C THR A 280 11.21 -9.79 -27.16
N GLN A 281 11.41 -10.98 -26.59
CA GLN A 281 10.95 -12.23 -27.20
C GLN A 281 9.43 -12.26 -27.34
N LEU A 282 8.69 -11.93 -26.27
CA LEU A 282 7.23 -11.88 -26.32
C LEU A 282 6.70 -10.88 -27.35
N GLN A 283 7.36 -9.73 -27.50
CA GLN A 283 7.02 -8.76 -28.53
C GLN A 283 7.25 -9.33 -29.93
N GLN A 284 8.40 -9.98 -30.17
CA GLN A 284 8.71 -10.63 -31.45
C GLN A 284 7.68 -11.74 -31.78
N ASP A 285 7.41 -12.62 -30.82
CA ASP A 285 6.47 -13.74 -30.98
C ASP A 285 5.04 -13.25 -31.24
N SER A 286 4.66 -12.09 -30.69
CA SER A 286 3.35 -11.50 -30.90
C SER A 286 3.14 -10.94 -32.32
N GLY A 287 4.22 -10.68 -33.06
CA GLY A 287 4.19 -9.98 -34.35
C GLY A 287 3.78 -8.50 -34.27
N MET A 288 3.52 -7.97 -33.07
CA MET A 288 3.10 -6.59 -32.86
C MET A 288 4.28 -5.69 -32.51
N SER A 289 4.25 -4.45 -33.00
CA SER A 289 5.14 -3.39 -32.57
C SER A 289 4.84 -2.94 -31.13
N ALA A 290 5.84 -2.34 -30.47
CA ALA A 290 5.66 -1.77 -29.14
C ALA A 290 4.58 -0.67 -29.12
N ALA A 291 4.43 0.08 -30.21
CA ALA A 291 3.42 1.12 -30.36
C ALA A 291 2.00 0.52 -30.41
N GLU A 292 1.81 -0.58 -31.14
CA GLU A 292 0.55 -1.30 -31.18
C GLU A 292 0.20 -1.89 -29.81
N LEU A 293 1.15 -2.53 -29.13
CA LEU A 293 0.93 -3.05 -27.78
C LEU A 293 0.56 -1.93 -26.78
N ALA A 294 1.22 -0.77 -26.86
CA ALA A 294 0.89 0.39 -26.04
C ALA A 294 -0.51 0.95 -26.37
N GLN A 295 -0.92 0.91 -27.64
CA GLN A 295 -2.28 1.27 -28.05
C GLN A 295 -3.31 0.28 -27.51
N GLN A 296 -3.07 -1.03 -27.64
CA GLN A 296 -3.94 -2.07 -27.09
C GLN A 296 -4.09 -1.93 -25.57
N HIS A 297 -2.99 -1.66 -24.86
CA HIS A 297 -3.04 -1.41 -23.43
C HIS A 297 -3.90 -0.17 -23.09
N ARG A 298 -3.72 0.95 -23.80
CA ARG A 298 -4.53 2.16 -23.62
C ARG A 298 -6.03 1.89 -23.83
N LEU A 299 -6.39 1.08 -24.82
CA LEU A 299 -7.78 0.69 -25.07
C LEU A 299 -8.37 -0.16 -23.94
N GLN A 300 -7.56 -0.99 -23.26
CA GLN A 300 -8.00 -1.77 -22.11
C GLN A 300 -8.19 -0.93 -20.84
N VAL A 301 -7.37 0.12 -20.68
CA VAL A 301 -7.41 1.03 -19.52
C VAL A 301 -8.49 2.11 -19.68
N ALA A 302 -8.82 2.49 -20.92
CA ALA A 302 -9.84 3.50 -21.20
C ALA A 302 -11.18 3.10 -20.57
N PRO A 303 -11.92 4.04 -19.97
CA PRO A 303 -13.27 3.78 -19.50
C PRO A 303 -14.09 3.27 -20.68
N ARG A 304 -14.76 2.12 -20.51
CA ARG A 304 -15.76 1.69 -21.50
C ARG A 304 -16.85 2.76 -21.51
N GLU A 305 -17.07 3.41 -22.64
CA GLU A 305 -18.27 4.20 -22.83
C GLU A 305 -19.44 3.26 -22.53
N THR A 306 -20.26 3.63 -21.54
CA THR A 306 -21.52 2.94 -21.30
C THR A 306 -22.31 3.01 -22.58
N GLU A 307 -22.42 1.90 -23.30
CA GLU A 307 -23.44 1.72 -24.32
C GLU A 307 -24.74 2.20 -23.69
N GLN A 308 -25.25 3.33 -24.18
CA GLN A 308 -26.60 3.75 -23.88
C GLN A 308 -27.46 2.56 -24.25
N THR A 309 -28.09 1.96 -23.24
CA THR A 309 -29.08 0.93 -23.43
C THR A 309 -30.18 1.52 -24.30
N GLY A 310 -30.04 1.30 -25.61
CA GLY A 310 -31.11 1.46 -26.57
C GLY A 310 -32.24 0.59 -26.07
N LYS A 311 -33.26 1.23 -25.50
CA LYS A 311 -34.56 0.61 -25.31
C LYS A 311 -35.02 0.17 -26.69
N CYS A 312 -34.86 -1.11 -27.02
CA CYS A 312 -35.74 -1.73 -28.00
C CYS A 312 -37.14 -1.65 -27.42
N GLN A 313 -37.97 -0.83 -28.06
CA GLN A 313 -39.42 -0.86 -27.94
C GLN A 313 -39.97 -2.17 -28.51
#